data_AF-A0A2U0S6W7-F1
#
_entry.id   AF-A0A2U0S6W7-F1
#
_cell.length_a   1.000
_cell.length_b   1.000
_cell.length_c   1.000
_cell.angle_alpha   90.00
_cell.angle_beta   90.00
_cell.angle_gamma   90.00
#
_symmetry.space_group_name_H-M   'P 1'
#
loop_
_entity.id
_entity.type
_entity.pdbx_description
1 polymer ?
#
loop_
_entity_poly.entity_id
_entity_poly.type
_entity_poly.pdbx_seq_one_letter_code
_entity_poly.pdbx_strand_id
1 'polypeptide(L)'
;MATAGATTAAVAAAMHTSSYRVKFKRKEFLELVETANPKIIYQTGRMHFFAFDGFVMYTFECKDSDFKQKVLHAIEFSNQAWSE
;
A
#
# COMPACT_ATOMS: atom_id res chain seq x y z
N MET A 1 33.41 25.09 -13.03
CA MET A 1 33.04 23.68 -12.77
C MET A 1 32.00 23.64 -11.65
N ALA A 2 30.71 23.54 -11.97
CA ALA A 2 29.65 23.31 -10.97
C ALA A 2 28.30 23.02 -11.67
N THR A 3 28.22 21.96 -12.48
CA THR A 3 26.95 21.55 -13.14
C THR A 3 26.66 20.06 -13.04
N ALA A 4 27.50 19.28 -12.35
CA ALA A 4 27.33 17.83 -12.21
C ALA A 4 26.59 17.38 -10.93
N GLY A 5 26.45 18.25 -9.93
CA GLY A 5 25.83 17.91 -8.64
C GLY A 5 24.31 18.14 -8.56
N ALA A 6 23.75 18.95 -9.46
CA ALA A 6 22.32 19.29 -9.44
C ALA A 6 21.44 18.23 -10.10
N THR A 7 21.98 17.48 -11.06
CA THR A 7 21.25 16.44 -11.81
C THR A 7 21.16 15.10 -11.08
N THR A 8 22.07 14.78 -10.17
CA THR A 8 22.00 13.56 -9.34
C THR A 8 21.07 13.70 -8.13
N ALA A 9 20.96 14.90 -7.55
CA ALA A 9 20.03 15.16 -6.45
C ALA A 9 18.55 15.19 -6.90
N ALA A 10 18.28 15.58 -8.14
CA ALA A 10 16.91 15.66 -8.67
C ALA A 10 16.27 14.27 -8.94
N VAL A 11 17.08 13.22 -9.17
CA VAL A 11 16.56 11.85 -9.37
C VAL A 11 16.31 11.15 -8.03
N ALA A 12 17.06 11.48 -6.98
CA ALA A 12 16.82 10.97 -5.62
C ALA A 12 15.55 11.58 -4.98
N ALA A 13 15.14 12.80 -5.35
CA ALA A 13 13.92 13.43 -4.85
C ALA A 13 12.63 12.83 -5.48
N ALA A 14 12.73 12.11 -6.60
CA ALA A 14 11.62 11.33 -7.15
C ALA A 14 11.34 10.05 -6.33
N MET A 15 12.12 9.77 -5.27
CA MET A 15 11.85 8.71 -4.29
C MET A 15 10.63 8.99 -3.40
N HIS A 16 9.90 10.08 -3.62
CA HIS A 16 8.48 10.09 -3.34
C HIS A 16 7.74 9.31 -4.44
N THR A 17 7.93 7.98 -4.43
CA THR A 17 6.96 7.08 -5.06
C THR A 17 5.66 7.30 -4.30
N SER A 18 4.85 8.24 -4.79
CA SER A 18 3.50 8.50 -4.31
C SER A 18 2.66 7.29 -4.68
N SER A 19 2.90 6.16 -4.00
CA SER A 19 2.11 4.95 -4.12
C SER A 19 0.67 5.39 -3.92
N TYR A 20 -0.14 5.29 -4.98
CA TYR A 20 -1.48 5.82 -5.00
C TYR A 20 -2.31 5.09 -3.95
N ARG A 21 -2.39 5.67 -2.75
CA ARG A 21 -2.93 5.04 -1.56
C ARG A 21 -4.27 5.66 -1.23
N VAL A 22 -5.28 4.82 -1.13
CA VAL A 22 -6.64 5.26 -0.84
C VAL A 22 -7.11 4.61 0.45
N LYS A 23 -7.44 5.45 1.43
CA LYS A 23 -7.91 5.02 2.75
C LYS A 23 -9.43 4.96 2.76
N PHE A 24 -9.97 3.85 3.23
CA PHE A 24 -11.42 3.64 3.37
C PHE A 24 -11.81 3.37 4.82
N LYS A 25 -13.06 3.71 5.15
CA LYS A 25 -13.72 3.20 6.35
C LYS A 25 -14.11 1.74 6.13
N ARG A 26 -14.48 1.05 7.21
CA ARG A 26 -14.81 -0.39 7.18
C ARG A 26 -15.82 -0.77 6.10
N LYS A 27 -16.93 -0.03 5.97
CA LYS A 27 -18.05 -0.40 5.09
C LYS A 27 -17.64 -0.35 3.62
N GLU A 28 -17.05 0.77 3.20
CA GLU A 28 -16.59 1.01 1.83
C GLU A 28 -15.45 0.05 1.46
N PHE A 29 -14.56 -0.25 2.41
CA PHE A 29 -13.47 -1.21 2.18
C PHE A 29 -14.00 -2.63 1.92
N LEU A 30 -15.01 -3.08 2.67
CA LEU A 30 -15.62 -4.40 2.46
C LEU A 30 -16.33 -4.49 1.11
N GLU A 31 -17.05 -3.44 0.71
CA GLU A 31 -17.69 -3.37 -0.62
C GLU A 31 -16.66 -3.44 -1.77
N LEU A 32 -15.50 -2.79 -1.57
CA LEU A 32 -14.37 -2.87 -2.51
C LEU A 32 -13.74 -4.27 -2.53
N VAL A 33 -13.62 -4.94 -1.39
CA VAL A 33 -13.13 -6.33 -1.32
C VAL A 33 -14.09 -7.27 -2.06
N GLU A 34 -15.40 -7.05 -1.97
CA GLU A 34 -16.39 -7.84 -2.72
C GLU A 34 -16.30 -7.58 -4.23
N THR A 35 -16.11 -6.33 -4.64
CA THR A 35 -16.02 -5.94 -6.06
C THR A 35 -14.70 -6.39 -6.71
N ALA A 36 -13.58 -6.11 -6.04
CA ALA A 36 -12.24 -6.46 -6.53
C ALA A 36 -11.94 -7.95 -6.37
N ASN A 37 -12.62 -8.62 -5.44
CA ASN A 37 -12.43 -10.02 -5.05
C ASN A 37 -10.96 -10.46 -4.99
N PRO A 38 -10.11 -9.78 -4.18
CA PRO A 38 -8.71 -10.10 -4.11
C PRO A 38 -8.53 -11.50 -3.53
N LYS A 39 -7.58 -12.30 -4.04
CA LYS A 39 -7.31 -13.64 -3.47
C LYS A 39 -6.64 -13.55 -2.10
N ILE A 40 -5.87 -12.49 -1.87
CA ILE A 40 -5.06 -12.26 -0.68
C ILE A 40 -5.27 -10.83 -0.22
N ILE A 41 -5.47 -10.66 1.08
CA ILE A 41 -5.45 -9.36 1.75
C ILE A 41 -4.21 -9.33 2.63
N TYR A 42 -3.42 -8.26 2.54
CA TYR A 42 -2.22 -8.11 3.35
C TYR A 42 -2.55 -7.35 4.62
N GLN A 43 -1.83 -7.66 5.70
CA GLN A 43 -1.95 -6.94 6.96
C GLN A 43 -0.59 -6.55 7.49
N THR A 44 -0.45 -5.28 7.89
CA THR A 44 0.69 -4.79 8.66
C THR A 44 0.18 -4.08 9.90
N GLY A 45 0.46 -4.63 11.08
CA GLY A 45 -0.09 -4.14 12.34
C GLY A 45 -1.63 -4.15 12.33
N ARG A 46 -2.26 -2.97 12.39
CA ARG A 46 -3.73 -2.82 12.31
C ARG A 46 -4.25 -2.51 10.90
N MET A 47 -3.36 -2.39 9.92
CA MET A 47 -3.71 -1.97 8.57
C MET A 47 -3.95 -3.19 7.69
N HIS A 48 -5.15 -3.31 7.12
CA HIS A 48 -5.46 -4.26 6.05
C HIS A 48 -5.42 -3.55 4.71
N PHE A 49 -4.80 -4.17 3.71
CA PHE A 49 -4.66 -3.55 2.39
C PHE A 49 -4.58 -4.59 1.26
N PHE A 50 -4.92 -4.14 0.06
CA PHE A 50 -4.74 -4.87 -1.19
C PHE A 50 -4.56 -3.89 -2.34
N ALA A 51 -4.06 -4.38 -3.47
CA ALA A 51 -3.91 -3.58 -4.69
C ALA A 51 -5.10 -3.79 -5.63
N PHE A 52 -5.66 -2.69 -6.13
CA PHE A 52 -6.77 -2.69 -7.09
C PHE A 52 -6.69 -1.45 -7.99
N ASP A 53 -6.83 -1.64 -9.31
CA ASP A 53 -6.74 -0.58 -10.33
C ASP A 53 -5.49 0.33 -10.23
N GLY A 54 -4.36 -0.22 -9.80
CA GLY A 54 -3.11 0.53 -9.62
C GLY A 54 -3.04 1.36 -8.34
N PHE A 55 -4.08 1.29 -7.49
CA PHE A 55 -4.11 1.88 -6.17
C PHE A 55 -3.88 0.82 -5.09
N VAL A 56 -3.24 1.21 -3.98
CA VAL A 56 -3.25 0.44 -2.75
C VAL A 56 -4.42 0.93 -1.90
N MET A 57 -5.43 0.09 -1.77
CA MET A 57 -6.59 0.35 -0.94
C MET A 57 -6.33 -0.18 0.46
N TYR A 58 -6.61 0.61 1.50
CA TYR A 58 -6.35 0.19 2.87
C TYR A 58 -7.34 0.73 3.90
N THR A 59 -7.44 0.03 5.04
CA THR A 59 -8.24 0.43 6.20
C THR A 59 -7.57 0.02 7.52
N PHE A 60 -7.99 0.63 8.63
CA PHE A 60 -7.57 0.27 9.99
C PHE A 60 -8.73 -0.25 10.87
N GLU A 61 -9.94 -0.28 10.33
CA GLU A 61 -11.17 -0.58 11.08
C GLU A 61 -11.62 -2.05 10.93
N CYS A 62 -11.03 -2.77 9.98
CA CYS A 62 -11.31 -4.17 9.76
C CYS A 62 -10.50 -5.08 10.68
N LYS A 63 -11.02 -6.29 10.85
CA LYS A 63 -10.37 -7.41 11.53
C LYS A 63 -10.27 -8.56 10.55
N ASP A 64 -9.39 -9.51 10.82
CA ASP A 64 -9.15 -10.65 9.93
C ASP A 64 -10.42 -11.48 9.71
N SER A 65 -11.29 -11.55 10.72
CA SER A 65 -12.60 -12.21 10.68
C SER A 65 -13.61 -11.56 9.73
N ASP A 66 -13.37 -10.31 9.31
CA ASP A 66 -14.26 -9.60 8.39
C ASP A 66 -14.05 -10.05 6.93
N PHE A 67 -12.98 -10.80 6.65
CA PHE A 67 -12.61 -11.23 5.31
C PHE A 67 -12.83 -12.73 5.12
N LYS A 68 -13.33 -13.10 3.93
CA LYS A 68 -13.40 -14.51 3.49
C LYS A 68 -12.09 -14.95 2.83
N GLN A 69 -11.32 -13.97 2.38
CA GLN A 69 -10.03 -14.12 1.71
C GLN A 69 -8.94 -14.49 2.70
N LYS A 70 -7.84 -15.04 2.19
CA LYS A 70 -6.66 -15.30 3.02
C LYS A 70 -6.03 -13.97 3.43
N VAL A 71 -5.91 -13.75 4.73
CA VAL A 71 -5.12 -12.64 5.29
C VAL A 71 -3.67 -13.08 5.44
N LEU A 72 -2.73 -12.30 4.91
CA LEU A 72 -1.29 -12.55 5.01
C LEU A 72 -0.63 -11.42 5.79
N HIS A 73 -0.05 -11.76 6.94
CA HIS A 73 0.64 -10.81 7.79
C HIS A 73 2.02 -10.47 7.21
N ALA A 74 2.16 -9.25 6.72
CA ALA A 74 3.41 -8.71 6.22
C ALA A 74 4.22 -8.11 7.38
N ILE A 75 5.54 -8.23 7.31
CA ILE A 75 6.48 -7.72 8.32
C ILE A 75 6.42 -6.18 8.34
N GLU A 76 6.48 -5.56 7.17
CA GLU A 76 6.46 -4.10 7.02
C GLU A 76 5.73 -3.66 5.74
N PHE A 77 5.22 -2.43 5.78
CA PHE A 77 4.73 -1.71 4.60
C PHE A 77 5.80 -0.69 4.21
N SER A 78 6.78 -1.11 3.40
CA SER A 78 7.88 -0.25 3.00
C SER A 78 7.49 0.61 1.79
N ASN A 79 7.80 1.90 1.88
CA ASN A 79 7.75 2.84 0.76
C ASN A 79 9.14 3.20 0.27
N GLN A 80 10.17 2.60 0.87
CA GLN A 80 11.53 2.78 0.46
C GLN A 80 11.90 1.67 -0.53
N ALA A 81 12.82 1.98 -1.44
CA ALA A 81 13.44 0.96 -2.25
C ALA A 81 14.11 -0.06 -1.31
N TRP A 82 13.91 -1.34 -1.58
CA TRP A 82 14.55 -2.42 -0.83
C TRP A 82 16.06 -2.20 -0.82
N SER A 83 16.65 -2.04 0.37
CA SER A 83 18.10 -2.01 0.57
C SER A 83 18.45 -3.28 1.33
N GLU A 84 19.19 -4.18 0.68
CA GLU A 84 19.79 -5.36 1.30
C GLU A 84 20.84 -4.99 2.35
#